data_AF-B2B9P2-F1
#
_entry.id   AF-B2B9P2-F1
#
_cell.length_a   1.000
_cell.length_b   1.000
_cell.length_c   1.000
_cell.angle_alpha   90.00
_cell.angle_beta   90.00
_cell.angle_gamma   90.00
#
_symmetry.space_group_name_H-M   'P 1'
#
loop_
_entity.id
_entity.type
_entity.pdbx_description
1 polymer ?
#
loop_
_entity_poly.entity_id
_entity_poly.type
_entity_poly.pdbx_seq_one_letter_code
_entity_poly.pdbx_strand_id
1 'polypeptide(L)'
;EFKPGFPVVAFRFSKEVRDKYPELPQELLSTLLRKRGYIIPNYHLPPSENDKEILRVVVRNSLSLNLLERLIQDITGATELLIKAADSIADYVSTSGEHTDVENRERIHKLLAAIASGGVAEVKEEKHKKDNHQGSKNKKSYRGTC
;
A
#
# COMPACT_ATOMS: atom_id res chain seq x y z
N GLU A 1 -3.44 -19.94 -29.10
CA GLU A 1 -3.38 -20.94 -28.01
C GLU A 1 -3.76 -20.25 -26.70
N PHE A 2 -4.73 -20.78 -25.96
CA PHE A 2 -5.17 -20.20 -24.69
C PHE A 2 -4.28 -20.71 -23.56
N LYS A 3 -3.68 -19.81 -22.78
CA LYS A 3 -2.86 -20.14 -21.60
C LYS A 3 -3.65 -19.78 -20.34
N PRO A 4 -4.31 -20.76 -19.67
CA PRO A 4 -5.05 -20.48 -18.45
C PRO A 4 -4.11 -19.95 -17.37
N GLY A 5 -4.44 -18.79 -16.83
CA GLY A 5 -3.77 -18.22 -15.66
C GLY A 5 -4.44 -18.66 -14.36
N PHE A 6 -3.75 -18.44 -13.24
CA PHE A 6 -4.40 -18.55 -11.92
C PHE A 6 -5.49 -17.48 -11.79
N PRO A 7 -6.61 -17.77 -11.09
CA PRO A 7 -7.68 -16.81 -10.83
C PRO A 7 -7.22 -15.76 -9.81
N VAL A 8 -6.40 -14.83 -10.27
CA VAL A 8 -5.72 -13.83 -9.46
C VAL A 8 -5.85 -12.48 -10.15
N VAL A 9 -6.12 -11.45 -9.36
CA VAL A 9 -6.11 -10.06 -9.80
C VAL A 9 -4.98 -9.36 -9.06
N ALA A 10 -4.05 -8.78 -9.81
CA ALA A 10 -3.01 -7.91 -9.28
C ALA A 10 -3.25 -6.50 -9.80
N PHE A 11 -3.21 -5.51 -8.92
CA PHE A 11 -3.45 -4.12 -9.27
C PHE A 11 -2.63 -3.18 -8.40
N ARG A 12 -2.53 -1.94 -8.82
CA ARG A 12 -1.87 -0.84 -8.12
C ARG A 12 -2.51 0.47 -8.51
N PHE A 13 -2.19 1.56 -7.81
CA PHE A 13 -2.65 2.87 -8.24
C PHE A 13 -2.18 3.19 -9.66
N SER A 14 -3.05 3.83 -10.43
CA SER A 14 -2.76 4.21 -11.81
C SER A 14 -1.60 5.21 -11.87
N LYS A 15 -1.01 5.42 -13.05
CA LYS A 15 0.09 6.38 -13.17
C LYS A 15 -0.38 7.79 -12.84
N GLU A 16 -1.58 8.15 -13.29
CA GLU A 16 -2.20 9.45 -13.07
C GLU A 16 -2.38 9.74 -11.57
N VAL A 17 -2.85 8.76 -10.79
CA VAL A 17 -3.02 8.91 -9.34
C VAL A 17 -1.67 9.04 -8.64
N ARG A 18 -0.67 8.24 -9.01
CA ARG A 18 0.67 8.28 -8.38
C ARG A 18 1.44 9.55 -8.71
N ASP A 19 1.23 10.11 -9.89
CA ASP A 19 1.86 11.37 -10.29
C ASP A 19 1.17 12.56 -9.60
N LYS A 20 -0.16 12.50 -9.41
CA LYS A 20 -0.93 13.57 -8.75
C LYS A 20 -0.78 13.56 -7.22
N TYR A 21 -0.70 12.38 -6.62
CA TYR A 21 -0.61 12.18 -5.17
C TYR A 21 0.64 11.38 -4.81
N PRO A 22 1.84 11.93 -5.04
CA PRO A 22 3.06 11.18 -4.86
C PRO A 22 3.36 10.94 -3.36
N GLU A 23 2.79 11.72 -2.44
CA GLU A 23 2.77 11.49 -0.98
C GLU A 23 1.89 10.32 -0.52
N LEU A 24 1.06 9.75 -1.39
CA LEU A 24 0.14 8.67 -1.04
C LEU A 24 0.77 7.28 -1.27
N PRO A 25 1.24 6.59 -0.21
CA PRO A 25 1.80 5.25 -0.34
C PRO A 25 0.70 4.20 -0.53
N GLN A 26 0.98 3.18 -1.36
CA GLN A 26 -0.01 2.12 -1.62
C GLN A 26 -0.26 1.21 -0.41
N GLU A 27 0.71 1.08 0.52
CA GLU A 27 0.56 0.29 1.75
C GLU A 27 -0.64 0.76 2.61
N LEU A 28 -1.04 2.03 2.52
CA LEU A 28 -2.19 2.53 3.29
C LEU A 28 -3.49 1.91 2.83
N LEU A 29 -3.65 1.65 1.53
CA LEU A 29 -4.84 0.98 1.02
C LEU A 29 -4.95 -0.44 1.60
N SER A 30 -3.83 -1.19 1.66
CA SER A 30 -3.79 -2.50 2.33
C SER A 30 -4.14 -2.39 3.82
N THR A 31 -3.61 -1.38 4.51
CA THR A 31 -3.87 -1.14 5.94
C THR A 31 -5.34 -0.81 6.21
N LEU A 32 -5.97 0.04 5.40
CA LEU A 32 -7.39 0.38 5.52
C LEU A 32 -8.28 -0.84 5.24
N LEU A 33 -7.96 -1.62 4.22
CA LEU A 33 -8.68 -2.86 3.91
C LEU A 33 -8.51 -3.90 5.04
N ARG A 34 -7.34 -3.94 5.69
CA ARG A 34 -7.10 -4.78 6.87
C ARG A 34 -8.00 -4.42 8.04
N LYS A 35 -8.24 -3.13 8.29
CA LYS A 35 -9.19 -2.66 9.30
C LYS A 35 -10.64 -3.08 9.00
N ARG A 36 -10.98 -3.31 7.73
CA ARG A 36 -12.28 -3.83 7.29
C ARG A 36 -12.34 -5.37 7.23
N GLY A 37 -11.29 -6.05 7.67
CA GLY A 37 -11.24 -7.52 7.75
C GLY A 37 -10.63 -8.21 6.52
N TYR A 38 -10.19 -7.47 5.51
CA TYR A 38 -9.56 -8.06 4.31
C TYR A 38 -8.06 -8.22 4.49
N ILE A 39 -7.48 -9.33 4.01
CA ILE A 39 -6.03 -9.52 3.97
C ILE A 39 -5.58 -9.47 2.52
N ILE A 40 -5.17 -8.28 2.07
CA ILE A 40 -4.73 -8.04 0.70
C ILE A 40 -3.25 -7.62 0.74
N PRO A 41 -2.32 -8.52 0.39
CA PRO A 41 -0.89 -8.23 0.48
C PRO A 41 -0.50 -7.15 -0.53
N ASN A 42 0.35 -6.22 -0.09
CA ASN A 42 1.09 -5.27 -0.93
C ASN A 42 2.57 -5.68 -0.95
N TYR A 43 3.14 -5.92 -2.12
CA TYR A 43 4.54 -6.36 -2.24
C TYR A 43 5.22 -5.81 -3.50
N HIS A 44 6.54 -5.64 -3.43
CA HIS A 44 7.37 -5.25 -4.56
C HIS A 44 7.55 -6.41 -5.55
N LEU A 45 7.55 -6.09 -6.84
CA LEU A 45 7.87 -7.03 -7.89
C LEU A 45 9.33 -7.50 -7.79
N PRO A 46 9.74 -8.55 -8.55
CA PRO A 46 11.10 -9.09 -8.49
C PRO A 46 12.19 -8.02 -8.67
N PRO A 47 13.46 -8.30 -8.31
CA PRO A 47 14.52 -7.30 -8.23
C PRO A 47 14.76 -6.43 -9.47
N SER A 48 14.39 -6.91 -10.66
CA SER A 48 14.44 -6.14 -11.91
C SER A 48 13.40 -5.02 -11.99
N GLU A 49 12.37 -5.04 -11.15
CA GLU A 49 11.23 -4.11 -11.09
C GLU A 49 10.85 -3.77 -9.64
N ASN A 50 11.85 -3.62 -8.76
CA ASN A 50 11.63 -3.34 -7.34
C ASN A 50 10.92 -2.01 -7.05
N ASP A 51 10.85 -1.10 -8.02
CA ASP A 51 10.11 0.17 -7.93
C ASP A 51 8.59 -0.01 -8.01
N LYS A 52 8.13 -1.20 -8.41
CA LYS A 52 6.71 -1.49 -8.58
C LYS A 52 6.19 -2.34 -7.43
N GLU A 53 5.33 -1.75 -6.62
CA GLU A 53 4.50 -2.47 -5.65
C GLU A 53 3.12 -2.78 -6.21
N ILE A 54 2.57 -3.95 -5.86
CA ILE A 54 1.23 -4.40 -6.28
C ILE A 54 0.44 -4.96 -5.10
N LEU A 55 -0.87 -4.73 -5.14
CA LEU A 55 -1.88 -5.42 -4.35
C LEU A 55 -2.33 -6.68 -5.09
N ARG A 56 -2.52 -7.79 -4.37
CA ARG A 56 -2.93 -9.07 -4.98
C ARG A 56 -4.14 -9.69 -4.29
N VAL A 57 -5.17 -9.99 -5.08
CA VAL A 57 -6.37 -10.73 -4.65
C VAL A 57 -6.40 -12.08 -5.37
N VAL A 58 -6.54 -13.16 -4.60
CA VAL A 58 -6.71 -14.52 -5.14
C VAL A 58 -8.18 -14.89 -5.03
N VAL A 59 -8.80 -15.20 -6.17
CA VAL A 59 -10.21 -15.61 -6.24
C VAL A 59 -10.28 -17.12 -6.03
N ARG A 60 -10.93 -17.52 -4.95
CA ARG A 60 -11.19 -18.93 -4.61
C ARG A 60 -12.64 -19.27 -4.89
N ASN A 61 -12.96 -20.54 -5.04
CA ASN A 61 -14.34 -21.02 -5.22
C ASN A 61 -15.28 -20.60 -4.08
N SER A 62 -14.74 -20.37 -2.88
CA SER A 62 -15.50 -19.90 -1.72
C SER A 62 -15.83 -18.39 -1.73
N LEU A 63 -15.27 -17.62 -2.68
CA LEU A 63 -15.51 -16.18 -2.78
C LEU A 63 -16.83 -15.94 -3.52
N SER A 64 -17.89 -15.64 -2.76
CA SER A 64 -19.21 -15.37 -3.31
C SER A 64 -19.26 -14.03 -4.04
N LEU A 65 -20.23 -13.88 -4.95
CA LEU A 65 -20.45 -12.63 -5.68
C LEU A 65 -20.73 -11.45 -4.72
N ASN A 66 -21.55 -11.66 -3.69
CA ASN A 66 -21.83 -10.62 -2.68
C ASN A 66 -20.57 -10.18 -1.93
N LEU A 67 -19.65 -11.11 -1.62
CA LEU A 67 -18.38 -10.75 -0.99
C LEU A 67 -17.48 -9.96 -1.95
N LEU A 68 -17.49 -10.32 -3.24
CA LEU A 68 -16.76 -9.59 -4.28
C LEU A 68 -17.28 -8.16 -4.44
N GLU A 69 -18.60 -7.97 -4.48
CA GLU A 69 -19.22 -6.64 -4.58
C GLU A 69 -18.86 -5.76 -3.38
N ARG A 70 -18.96 -6.30 -2.17
CA ARG A 70 -18.54 -5.60 -0.94
C ARG A 70 -17.05 -5.25 -0.99
N LEU A 71 -16.21 -6.18 -1.44
CA LEU A 71 -14.77 -5.93 -1.59
C LEU A 71 -14.50 -4.77 -2.56
N ILE A 72 -15.18 -4.73 -3.71
CA ILE A 72 -15.03 -3.65 -4.69
C ILE A 72 -15.44 -2.30 -4.07
N GLN A 73 -16.62 -2.25 -3.43
CA GLN A 73 -17.09 -1.05 -2.72
C GLN A 73 -16.11 -0.59 -1.64
N ASP A 74 -15.52 -1.53 -0.92
CA ASP A 74 -14.55 -1.21 0.12
C ASP A 74 -13.23 -0.67 -0.45
N ILE A 75 -12.73 -1.26 -1.54
CA ILE A 75 -11.54 -0.76 -2.24
C ILE A 75 -11.77 0.66 -2.78
N THR A 76 -12.90 0.90 -3.45
CA THR A 76 -13.22 2.23 -4.00
C THR A 76 -13.39 3.24 -2.88
N GLY A 77 -14.18 2.93 -1.85
CA GLY A 77 -14.40 3.84 -0.72
C GLY A 77 -13.12 4.12 0.09
N ALA A 78 -12.22 3.14 0.24
CA ALA A 78 -10.91 3.37 0.87
C ALA A 78 -10.01 4.26 0.00
N THR A 79 -10.04 4.08 -1.33
CA THR A 79 -9.27 4.90 -2.27
C THR A 79 -9.76 6.36 -2.28
N GLU A 80 -11.08 6.57 -2.32
CA GLU A 80 -11.67 7.92 -2.25
C GLU A 80 -11.35 8.63 -0.93
N LEU A 81 -11.37 7.90 0.19
CA LEU A 81 -11.00 8.44 1.49
C LEU A 81 -9.54 8.92 1.50
N LEU A 82 -8.63 8.11 0.94
CA LEU A 82 -7.21 8.45 0.84
C LEU A 82 -6.97 9.70 -0.01
N ILE A 83 -7.64 9.79 -1.17
CA ILE A 83 -7.54 10.95 -2.06
C ILE A 83 -8.05 12.22 -1.37
N LYS A 84 -9.23 12.18 -0.76
CA LYS A 84 -9.81 13.33 -0.03
C LYS A 84 -8.92 13.77 1.13
N ALA A 85 -8.31 12.83 1.84
CA ALA A 85 -7.39 13.14 2.93
C ALA A 85 -6.12 13.81 2.39
N ALA A 86 -5.55 13.32 1.28
CA ALA A 86 -4.39 13.95 0.64
C ALA A 86 -4.70 15.38 0.18
N ASP A 87 -5.83 15.59 -0.53
CA ASP A 87 -6.29 16.93 -0.95
C ASP A 87 -6.43 17.87 0.26
N SER A 88 -7.11 17.43 1.33
CA SER A 88 -7.34 18.25 2.53
C SER A 88 -6.04 18.66 3.23
N ILE A 89 -5.05 17.77 3.26
CA ILE A 89 -3.76 18.06 3.88
C ILE A 89 -2.95 19.01 2.98
N ALA A 90 -2.98 18.81 1.65
CA ALA A 90 -2.29 19.70 0.71
C ALA A 90 -2.81 21.14 0.81
N ASP A 91 -4.12 21.33 0.96
CA ASP A 91 -4.74 22.65 1.19
C ASP A 91 -4.26 23.28 2.51
N TYR A 92 -4.20 22.49 3.59
CA TYR A 92 -3.75 22.96 4.89
C TYR A 92 -2.27 23.37 4.89
N VAL A 93 -1.40 22.55 4.29
CA VAL A 93 0.05 22.82 4.20
C VAL A 93 0.32 24.07 3.37
N SER A 94 -0.42 24.27 2.28
CA SER A 94 -0.33 25.48 1.45
C SER A 94 -0.66 26.76 2.22
N THR A 95 -1.45 26.66 3.28
CA THR A 95 -1.85 27.80 4.15
C THR A 95 -0.83 28.06 5.28
N SER A 96 0.09 27.13 5.55
CA SER A 96 0.95 27.15 6.74
C SER A 96 2.46 27.07 6.42
N GLY A 97 2.99 28.10 5.76
CA GLY A 97 4.39 28.57 5.90
C GLY A 97 5.52 27.78 5.20
N GLU A 98 6.66 28.47 5.03
CA GLU A 98 7.85 28.14 4.23
C GLU A 98 8.52 26.80 4.61
N HIS A 99 8.16 25.73 3.90
CA HIS A 99 8.88 24.47 3.89
C HIS A 99 9.10 24.02 2.46
N THR A 100 10.19 23.28 2.21
CA THR A 100 10.46 22.76 0.87
C THR A 100 9.43 21.70 0.48
N ASP A 101 9.10 21.59 -0.81
CA ASP A 101 8.10 20.64 -1.33
C ASP A 101 8.37 19.19 -0.87
N VAL A 102 9.64 18.83 -0.71
CA VAL A 102 10.08 17.50 -0.26
C VAL A 102 9.73 17.26 1.21
N GLU A 103 10.04 18.21 2.09
CA GLU A 103 9.73 18.12 3.52
C GLU A 103 8.22 18.08 3.78
N ASN A 104 7.47 18.87 3.01
CA ASN A 104 6.02 18.87 3.05
C ASN A 104 5.47 17.50 2.70
N ARG A 105 5.89 16.92 1.57
CA ARG A 105 5.46 15.59 1.13
C ARG A 105 5.69 14.50 2.19
N GLU A 106 6.86 14.49 2.83
CA GLU A 106 7.17 13.53 3.89
C GLU A 106 6.27 13.68 5.12
N ARG A 107 5.98 14.91 5.52
CA ARG A 107 5.06 15.19 6.64
C ARG A 107 3.64 14.72 6.34
N ILE A 108 3.15 14.99 5.14
CA ILE A 108 1.82 14.53 4.69
C ILE A 108 1.76 13.02 4.71
N HIS A 109 2.76 12.34 4.15
CA HIS A 109 2.87 10.89 4.16
C HIS A 109 2.83 10.33 5.60
N LYS A 110 3.62 10.89 6.52
CA LYS A 110 3.66 10.47 7.93
C LYS A 110 2.30 10.67 8.63
N LEU A 111 1.63 11.80 8.38
CA LEU A 111 0.32 12.08 8.94
C LEU A 111 -0.74 11.11 8.41
N LEU A 112 -0.77 10.87 7.10
CA LEU A 112 -1.67 9.90 6.46
C LEU A 112 -1.43 8.48 7.01
N ALA A 113 -0.16 8.09 7.20
CA ALA A 113 0.20 6.81 7.80
C ALA A 113 -0.24 6.69 9.26
N ALA A 114 -0.10 7.75 10.06
CA ALA A 114 -0.58 7.79 11.43
C ALA A 114 -2.11 7.64 11.50
N ILE A 115 -2.86 8.34 10.65
CA ILE A 115 -4.33 8.25 10.62
C ILE A 115 -4.77 6.86 10.16
N ALA A 116 -4.20 6.34 9.08
CA ALA A 116 -4.56 5.02 8.56
C ALA A 116 -4.20 3.90 9.53
N SER A 117 -3.16 4.06 10.36
CA SER A 117 -2.78 3.10 11.42
C SER A 117 -3.55 3.30 12.73
N GLY A 118 -4.27 4.42 12.92
CA GLY A 118 -4.96 4.74 14.16
C GLY A 118 -4.03 5.22 15.28
N GLY A 119 -2.95 5.91 14.94
CA GLY A 119 -1.99 6.48 15.89
C GLY A 119 -0.81 5.57 16.26
N VAL A 120 -0.63 4.42 15.59
CA VAL A 120 0.43 3.43 15.90
C VAL A 120 1.55 3.45 14.84
N ALA A 121 1.65 4.49 14.02
CA ALA A 121 2.72 4.64 13.03
C ALA A 121 4.03 5.12 13.67
N GLU A 122 4.62 4.29 14.52
CA GLU A 122 6.03 4.42 14.88
C GLU A 122 6.81 3.18 14.37
N VAL A 123 7.76 3.47 13.48
CA VAL A 123 8.96 2.70 13.12
C VAL A 123 8.80 1.36 12.36
N LYS A 124 8.63 1.44 11.02
CA LYS A 124 9.13 0.40 10.09
C LYS A 124 10.43 0.80 9.37
N GLU A 125 10.86 2.06 9.45
CA GLU A 125 12.07 2.54 8.75
C GLU A 125 13.37 1.91 9.26
N GLU A 126 13.42 1.39 10.49
CA GLU A 126 14.65 0.79 11.05
C GLU A 126 14.95 -0.63 10.55
N LYS A 127 13.98 -1.36 9.95
CA LYS A 127 14.24 -2.76 9.54
C LYS A 127 15.00 -2.89 8.22
N HIS A 128 14.93 -1.91 7.31
CA HIS A 128 15.64 -2.02 6.01
C HIS A 128 17.12 -1.65 6.07
N LYS A 129 17.60 -0.96 7.11
CA LYS A 129 19.01 -0.53 7.19
C LYS A 129 19.94 -1.56 7.85
N LYS A 130 19.41 -2.59 8.53
CA LYS A 130 20.21 -3.62 9.21
C LYS A 130 20.57 -4.85 8.35
N ASP A 131 20.01 -4.99 7.16
CA ASP A 131 20.22 -6.19 6.33
C ASP A 131 21.41 -6.09 5.35
N ASN A 132 22.19 -5.00 5.37
CA ASN A 132 23.41 -4.86 4.57
C ASN A 132 24.64 -4.69 5.46
N HIS A 133 25.13 -5.81 6.03
CA HIS A 133 26.49 -6.32 5.79
C HIS A 133 26.80 -7.58 6.61
N GLN A 134 27.40 -8.55 5.89
CA GLN A 134 28.18 -9.72 6.33
C GLN A 134 27.45 -10.99 6.81
N GLY A 135 27.49 -12.04 5.98
CA GLY A 135 27.53 -13.42 6.50
C GLY A 135 26.88 -14.51 5.64
N SER A 136 27.69 -15.15 4.80
CA SER A 136 27.37 -16.40 4.09
C SER A 136 26.84 -17.52 5.01
N LYS A 137 25.73 -18.17 4.58
CA LYS A 137 25.45 -19.64 4.54
C LYS A 137 23.97 -19.96 4.82
N ASN A 138 23.28 -20.28 3.72
CA ASN A 138 22.26 -21.34 3.61
C ASN A 138 21.19 -21.45 4.72
N LYS A 139 20.00 -20.85 4.54
CA LYS A 139 18.75 -21.35 5.14
C LYS A 139 17.55 -21.17 4.19
N LYS A 140 17.05 -22.29 3.66
CA LYS A 140 15.67 -22.40 3.16
C LYS A 140 14.72 -22.09 4.33
N SER A 141 13.84 -21.10 4.15
CA SER A 141 12.64 -20.97 4.98
C SER A 141 11.46 -20.59 4.11
N TYR A 142 10.83 -21.62 3.53
CA TYR A 142 9.51 -21.53 2.91
C TYR A 142 8.46 -21.78 4.00
N ARG A 143 8.30 -20.84 4.93
CA ARG A 143 7.13 -20.77 5.82
C ARG A 143 6.82 -19.31 6.09
N GLY A 144 5.88 -18.77 5.31
CA GLY A 144 5.18 -17.54 5.69
C GLY A 144 4.32 -17.82 6.92
N THR A 145 4.29 -16.87 7.84
CA THR A 145 3.45 -16.92 9.04
C THR A 145 1.97 -16.87 8.64
N CYS A 146 1.19 -17.77 9.24
CA CYS A 146 -0.24 -17.94 9.02
C CYS A 146 -1.06 -16.69 9.37
#